data_AF-A0A432UTF5-F1
#
_entry.id   AF-A0A432UTF5-F1
#
_cell.length_a   1.000
_cell.length_b   1.000
_cell.length_c   1.000
_cell.angle_alpha   90.00
_cell.angle_beta   90.00
_cell.angle_gamma   90.00
#
_symmetry.space_group_name_H-M   'P 1'
#
loop_
_entity.id
_entity.type
_entity.pdbx_description
1 polymer ?
#
loop_
_entity_poly.entity_id
_entity_poly.type
_entity_poly.pdbx_seq_one_letter_code
_entity_poly.pdbx_strand_id
1 'polypeptide(L)'
;MDVQIVNDIWTLLASVLGTMVTILVLTHQSKKSRMEMVIKLEDELEKDHKHSAMELFRLLHGIRMNYEQVKELIANNKSIHIIHVLKKSPGMVQYNDGTLEYTPRFKPKPIQILLKYYNQFSMYLYGIGVIAVLVIILISDIKNISGAVITLIALLVFFIFSYKEWRFDKMVDGLIDEKT
;
A
#
# COMPACT_ATOMS: atom_id res chain seq x y z
N MET A 1 20.43 -14.10 -40.16
CA MET A 1 19.97 -13.72 -38.81
C MET A 1 21.22 -13.46 -38.01
N ASP A 2 21.51 -12.18 -37.79
CA ASP A 2 22.87 -11.74 -37.48
C ASP A 2 23.27 -12.11 -36.05
N VAL A 3 24.49 -12.63 -35.91
CA VAL A 3 25.08 -13.07 -34.64
C VAL A 3 25.02 -11.98 -33.56
N GLN A 4 24.99 -10.70 -33.97
CA GLN A 4 24.78 -9.54 -33.10
C GLN A 4 23.41 -9.54 -32.42
N ILE A 5 22.31 -9.81 -33.15
CA ILE A 5 20.94 -9.81 -32.58
C ILE A 5 20.83 -10.90 -31.51
N VAL A 6 21.46 -12.06 -31.71
CA VAL A 6 21.48 -13.15 -30.73
C VAL A 6 22.27 -12.76 -29.48
N ASN A 7 23.43 -12.11 -29.65
CA ASN A 7 24.25 -11.65 -28.52
C ASN A 7 23.57 -10.53 -27.72
N ASP A 8 22.88 -9.62 -28.40
CA ASP A 8 22.12 -8.55 -27.76
C ASP A 8 20.94 -9.11 -26.96
N ILE A 9 20.25 -10.13 -27.46
CA ILE A 9 19.19 -10.83 -26.71
C ILE A 9 19.76 -11.53 -25.47
N TRP A 10 20.90 -12.21 -25.58
CA TRP A 10 21.53 -12.89 -24.44
C TRP A 10 22.01 -11.93 -23.36
N THR A 11 22.61 -10.80 -23.74
CA THR A 11 23.06 -9.78 -22.78
C THR A 11 21.88 -9.11 -22.08
N LEU A 12 20.79 -8.86 -22.80
CA LEU A 12 19.55 -8.29 -22.24
C LEU A 12 18.89 -9.28 -21.25
N LEU A 13 18.82 -10.57 -21.60
CA LEU A 13 18.34 -11.63 -20.70
C LEU A 13 19.23 -11.76 -19.45
N ALA A 14 20.55 -11.76 -19.63
CA ALA A 14 21.49 -11.83 -18.50
C ALA A 14 21.36 -10.63 -17.55
N SER A 15 21.14 -9.43 -18.09
CA SER A 15 20.91 -8.21 -17.31
C SER A 15 19.61 -8.25 -16.50
N VAL A 16 18.51 -8.69 -17.12
CA VAL A 16 17.21 -8.83 -16.46
C VAL A 16 17.27 -9.88 -15.36
N LEU A 17 17.88 -11.03 -15.63
CA LEU A 17 18.04 -12.10 -14.64
C LEU A 17 18.95 -11.67 -13.49
N GLY A 18 20.09 -11.03 -13.78
CA GLY A 18 20.99 -10.51 -12.76
C GLY A 18 20.31 -9.48 -11.84
N THR A 19 19.52 -8.58 -12.41
CA THR A 19 18.73 -7.60 -11.65
C THR A 19 17.66 -8.29 -10.79
N MET A 20 16.95 -9.26 -11.35
CA MET A 20 15.92 -10.03 -10.65
C MET A 20 16.50 -10.80 -9.45
N VAL A 21 17.64 -11.47 -9.62
CA VAL A 21 18.32 -12.20 -8.53
C VAL A 21 18.78 -11.22 -7.44
N THR A 22 19.36 -10.09 -7.81
CA THR A 22 19.80 -9.06 -6.86
C THR A 22 18.63 -8.53 -6.03
N ILE A 23 17.50 -8.23 -6.68
CA ILE A 23 16.27 -7.82 -6.02
C ILE A 23 15.79 -8.91 -5.05
N LEU A 24 15.76 -10.18 -5.48
CA LEU A 24 15.32 -11.28 -4.63
C LEU A 24 16.20 -11.45 -3.38
N VAL A 25 17.53 -11.37 -3.51
CA VAL A 25 18.47 -11.47 -2.39
C VAL A 25 18.28 -10.32 -1.41
N LEU A 26 18.22 -9.08 -1.90
CA LEU A 26 17.98 -7.89 -1.07
C LEU A 26 16.64 -7.99 -0.33
N THR A 27 15.61 -8.49 -1.01
CA THR A 27 14.28 -8.66 -0.42
C THR A 27 14.31 -9.70 0.70
N HIS A 28 15.02 -10.82 0.52
CA HIS A 28 15.16 -11.85 1.55
C HIS A 28 15.95 -11.36 2.76
N GLN A 29 17.07 -10.67 2.55
CA GLN A 29 17.85 -10.08 3.65
C GLN A 29 17.02 -9.06 4.45
N SER A 30 16.26 -8.21 3.77
CA SER A 30 15.36 -7.26 4.43
C SER A 30 14.29 -7.97 5.28
N LYS A 31 13.71 -9.06 4.77
CA LYS A 31 12.73 -9.86 5.53
C LYS A 31 13.35 -10.47 6.79
N LYS A 32 14.55 -11.04 6.69
CA LYS A 32 15.26 -11.63 7.84
C LYS A 32 15.51 -10.58 8.93
N SER A 33 16.07 -9.43 8.56
CA SER A 33 16.33 -8.34 9.52
C SER A 33 15.05 -7.83 10.18
N ARG A 34 13.94 -7.72 9.43
CA ARG A 34 12.64 -7.34 10.00
C ARG A 34 12.14 -8.36 11.03
N MET A 35 12.24 -9.66 10.75
CA MET A 35 11.83 -10.69 11.70
C MET A 35 12.65 -10.65 12.99
N GLU A 36 13.96 -10.46 12.88
CA GLU A 36 14.83 -10.31 14.07
C GLU A 36 14.43 -9.11 14.93
N MET A 37 14.03 -7.99 14.30
CA MET A 37 13.54 -6.83 15.03
C MET A 37 12.16 -7.07 15.67
N VAL A 38 11.27 -7.84 15.04
CA VAL A 38 9.97 -8.21 15.63
C VAL A 38 10.18 -9.05 16.88
N ILE A 39 11.04 -10.08 16.81
CA ILE A 39 11.34 -10.94 17.97
C ILE A 39 11.92 -10.10 19.11
N LYS A 40 12.87 -9.19 18.81
CA LYS A 40 13.42 -8.27 19.82
C LYS A 40 12.36 -7.34 20.42
N LEU A 41 11.40 -6.89 19.61
CA LEU A 41 10.32 -6.03 20.09
C LEU A 41 9.43 -6.76 21.10
N GLU A 42 9.06 -8.02 20.82
CA GLU A 42 8.31 -8.88 21.74
C GLU A 42 9.08 -9.09 23.04
N ASP A 43 10.37 -9.42 22.95
CA ASP A 43 11.28 -9.61 24.08
C ASP A 43 11.38 -8.35 24.99
N GLU A 44 11.45 -7.17 24.38
CA GLU A 44 11.54 -5.89 25.12
C GLU A 44 10.19 -5.48 25.73
N LEU A 45 9.06 -5.89 25.13
CA LEU A 45 7.72 -5.70 25.70
C LEU A 45 7.49 -6.61 26.91
N GLU A 46 7.98 -7.85 26.88
CA GLU A 46 7.92 -8.75 28.03
C GLU A 46 8.73 -8.24 29.23
N LYS A 47 9.87 -7.58 28.96
CA LYS A 47 10.78 -7.02 29.98
C LYS A 47 10.35 -5.63 30.49
N ASP A 48 9.22 -5.10 30.02
CA ASP A 48 8.71 -3.75 30.32
C ASP A 48 9.72 -2.62 30.03
N HIS A 49 10.61 -2.81 29.05
CA HIS A 49 11.61 -1.83 28.65
C HIS A 49 10.99 -0.75 27.75
N LYS A 50 10.31 0.21 28.38
CA LYS A 50 9.46 1.21 27.70
C LYS A 50 10.16 1.94 26.55
N HIS A 51 11.36 2.46 26.78
CA HIS A 51 12.07 3.24 25.77
C HIS A 51 12.52 2.38 24.58
N SER A 52 13.13 1.23 24.85
CA SER A 52 13.60 0.29 23.83
C SER A 52 12.47 -0.23 22.95
N ALA A 53 11.34 -0.63 23.56
CA ALA A 53 10.17 -1.12 22.84
C ALA A 53 9.59 -0.04 21.90
N MET A 54 9.47 1.21 22.35
CA MET A 54 8.99 2.31 21.51
C MET A 54 9.94 2.62 20.35
N GLU A 55 11.25 2.60 20.58
CA GLU A 55 12.25 2.84 19.55
C GLU A 55 12.29 1.71 18.52
N LEU A 56 12.22 0.45 18.95
CA LEU A 56 12.12 -0.71 18.06
C LEU A 56 10.83 -0.66 17.23
N PHE A 57 9.69 -0.31 17.85
CA PHE A 57 8.43 -0.12 17.13
C PHE A 57 8.54 0.99 16.08
N ARG A 58 9.16 2.13 16.44
CA ARG A 58 9.43 3.24 15.52
C ARG A 58 10.32 2.82 14.35
N LEU A 59 11.36 2.03 14.60
CA LEU A 59 12.26 1.52 13.56
C LEU A 59 11.55 0.53 12.63
N LEU A 60 10.69 -0.33 13.17
CA LEU A 60 10.02 -1.37 12.39
C LEU A 60 8.90 -0.82 11.50
N HIS A 61 8.08 0.08 12.06
CA HIS A 61 6.85 0.54 11.45
C HIS A 61 6.91 1.99 10.94
N GLY A 62 7.84 2.80 11.45
CA GLY A 62 7.98 4.22 11.11
C GLY A 62 7.00 5.14 11.84
N ILE A 63 6.35 4.65 12.89
CA ILE A 63 5.26 5.34 13.61
C ILE A 63 5.74 5.63 15.04
N ARG A 64 5.45 6.83 15.55
CA ARG A 64 5.72 7.22 16.94
C ARG A 64 4.44 7.09 17.75
N MET A 65 4.47 6.28 18.81
CA MET A 65 3.34 6.03 19.71
C MET A 65 3.84 5.85 21.14
N ASN A 66 2.95 6.05 22.11
CA ASN A 66 3.28 5.84 23.52
C ASN A 66 3.36 4.33 23.82
N TYR A 67 4.15 3.97 24.83
CA TYR A 67 4.38 2.57 25.21
C TYR A 67 3.09 1.76 25.44
N GLU A 68 2.13 2.32 26.18
CA GLU A 68 0.84 1.65 26.44
C GLU A 68 0.07 1.36 25.15
N GLN A 69 0.08 2.30 24.21
CA GLN A 69 -0.58 2.13 22.91
C GLN A 69 0.13 1.08 22.05
N VAL A 70 1.46 1.01 22.09
CA VAL A 70 2.25 -0.01 21.39
C VAL A 70 1.91 -1.40 21.92
N LYS A 71 1.88 -1.56 23.25
CA LYS A 71 1.55 -2.81 23.92
C LYS A 71 0.14 -3.29 23.57
N GLU A 72 -0.84 -2.39 23.66
CA GLU A 72 -2.23 -2.69 23.33
C GLU A 72 -2.42 -3.00 21.83
N LEU A 73 -1.73 -2.26 20.97
CA LEU A 73 -1.80 -2.45 19.53
C LEU A 73 -1.24 -3.81 19.11
N ILE A 74 -0.11 -4.24 19.68
CA ILE A 74 0.52 -5.53 19.36
C ILE A 74 -0.32 -6.70 19.88
N ALA A 75 -0.97 -6.54 21.03
CA ALA A 75 -1.89 -7.54 21.58
C ALA A 75 -3.18 -7.73 20.74
N ASN A 76 -3.51 -6.77 19.86
CA ASN A 76 -4.72 -6.84 19.04
C ASN A 76 -4.51 -7.71 17.78
N ASN A 77 -5.42 -8.65 17.52
CA ASN A 77 -5.42 -9.49 16.30
C ASN A 77 -5.43 -8.68 14.98
N LYS A 78 -5.90 -7.42 15.01
CA LYS A 78 -5.94 -6.53 13.84
C LYS A 78 -4.75 -5.55 13.77
N SER A 79 -3.72 -5.75 14.59
CA SER A 79 -2.51 -4.91 14.69
C SER A 79 -1.91 -4.52 13.33
N ILE A 80 -1.74 -5.49 12.43
CA ILE A 80 -1.18 -5.29 11.08
C ILE A 80 -2.02 -4.30 10.26
N HIS A 81 -3.34 -4.44 10.30
CA HIS A 81 -4.26 -3.57 9.55
C HIS A 81 -4.26 -2.15 10.14
N ILE A 82 -4.27 -2.03 11.47
CA ILE A 82 -4.21 -0.73 12.16
C ILE A 82 -2.89 -0.02 11.86
N ILE A 83 -1.76 -0.71 11.94
CA ILE A 83 -0.43 -0.18 11.58
C ILE A 83 -0.40 0.25 10.11
N HIS A 84 -1.03 -0.53 9.22
CA HIS A 84 -1.13 -0.17 7.82
C HIS A 84 -1.89 1.15 7.61
N VAL A 85 -3.03 1.33 8.32
CA VAL A 85 -3.80 2.58 8.28
C VAL A 85 -2.99 3.75 8.81
N LEU A 86 -2.38 3.61 9.98
CA LEU A 86 -1.58 4.68 10.60
C LEU A 86 -0.40 5.10 9.71
N LYS A 87 0.22 4.14 9.02
CA LYS A 87 1.33 4.41 8.09
C LYS A 87 0.88 5.09 6.80
N LYS A 88 -0.26 4.67 6.24
CA LYS A 88 -0.73 5.18 4.95
C LYS A 88 -1.42 6.54 5.09
N SER A 89 -2.03 6.82 6.24
CA SER A 89 -2.84 8.01 6.48
C SER A 89 -2.38 8.78 7.74
N PRO A 90 -1.09 9.19 7.80
CA PRO A 90 -0.56 9.87 8.98
C PRO A 90 -1.34 11.17 9.22
N GLY A 91 -1.91 11.32 10.42
CA GLY A 91 -2.64 12.51 10.84
C GLY A 91 -4.12 12.56 10.43
N MET A 92 -4.61 11.65 9.58
CA MET A 92 -6.05 11.47 9.35
C MET A 92 -6.69 10.57 10.40
N VAL A 93 -5.93 9.57 10.84
CA VAL A 93 -6.37 8.55 11.80
C VAL A 93 -5.39 8.51 12.97
N GLN A 94 -5.91 8.35 14.18
CA GLN A 94 -5.17 8.20 15.43
C GLN A 94 -5.61 6.90 16.12
N TYR A 95 -4.71 6.32 16.91
CA TYR A 95 -5.01 5.17 17.74
C TYR A 95 -4.96 5.60 19.20
N ASN A 96 -6.12 5.65 19.85
CA ASN A 96 -6.29 6.06 21.24
C ASN A 96 -7.12 5.00 21.97
N ASP A 97 -6.68 4.61 23.16
CA ASP A 97 -7.41 3.71 24.09
C ASP A 97 -7.99 2.45 23.39
N GLY A 98 -7.15 1.72 22.64
CA GLY A 98 -7.58 0.49 21.98
C GLY A 98 -8.48 0.67 20.76
N THR A 99 -8.70 1.90 20.32
CA THR A 99 -9.59 2.23 19.21
C THR A 99 -8.92 3.09 18.16
N LEU A 100 -9.31 2.84 16.91
CA LEU A 100 -8.88 3.61 15.77
C LEU A 100 -9.92 4.70 15.53
N GLU A 101 -9.52 5.97 15.58
CA GLU A 101 -10.42 7.10 15.41
C GLU A 101 -9.90 8.09 14.38
N TYR A 102 -10.82 8.78 13.70
CA TYR A 102 -10.46 9.93 12.87
C TYR A 102 -9.99 11.10 13.73
N THR A 103 -8.94 11.80 13.30
CA THR A 103 -8.48 12.99 13.99
C THR A 103 -9.54 14.09 13.94
N PRO A 104 -9.54 15.07 14.88
CA PRO A 104 -10.60 16.08 14.97
C PRO A 104 -10.87 16.85 13.67
N ARG A 105 -9.86 16.99 12.79
CA ARG A 105 -9.99 17.62 11.47
C ARG A 105 -10.73 16.77 10.45
N PHE A 106 -10.65 15.44 10.56
CA PHE A 106 -11.26 14.46 9.64
C PHE A 106 -12.47 13.73 10.26
N LYS A 107 -12.79 14.02 11.52
CA LYS A 107 -14.00 13.57 12.21
C LYS A 107 -15.32 14.10 11.63
N PRO A 108 -15.41 15.30 11.00
CA PRO A 108 -16.68 15.77 10.45
C PRO A 108 -17.22 14.83 9.37
N LYS A 109 -18.45 14.34 9.55
CA LYS A 109 -19.18 13.53 8.55
C LYS A 109 -19.13 14.09 7.12
N PRO A 110 -19.29 15.40 6.84
CA PRO A 110 -19.25 15.89 5.46
C PRO A 110 -17.89 15.68 4.79
N ILE A 111 -16.78 15.78 5.53
CA ILE A 111 -15.43 15.58 4.98
C ILE A 111 -15.22 14.10 4.64
N GLN A 112 -15.65 13.20 5.53
CA GLN A 112 -15.60 11.76 5.30
C GLN A 112 -16.44 11.35 4.08
N ILE A 113 -17.64 11.90 3.97
CA ILE A 113 -18.54 11.65 2.85
C ILE A 113 -17.93 12.15 1.54
N LEU A 114 -17.36 13.36 1.52
CA LEU A 114 -16.73 13.93 0.34
C LEU A 114 -15.55 13.08 -0.16
N LEU A 115 -14.66 12.66 0.75
CA LEU A 115 -13.53 11.78 0.44
C LEU A 115 -13.98 10.43 -0.15
N LYS A 116 -15.00 9.82 0.47
CA LYS A 116 -15.58 8.56 -0.02
C LYS A 116 -16.18 8.70 -1.43
N TYR A 117 -16.97 9.75 -1.66
CA TYR A 117 -17.56 9.99 -2.97
C TYR A 117 -16.50 10.28 -4.03
N TYR A 118 -15.44 11.04 -3.70
CA TYR A 118 -14.36 11.31 -4.64
C TYR A 118 -13.64 10.03 -5.08
N ASN A 119 -13.29 9.15 -4.14
CA ASN A 119 -12.58 7.90 -4.46
C ASN A 119 -13.47 6.89 -5.20
N GLN A 120 -14.76 6.83 -4.84
CA GLN A 120 -15.72 6.00 -5.55
C GLN A 120 -15.98 6.53 -6.98
N PHE A 121 -16.11 7.85 -7.13
CA PHE A 121 -16.31 8.48 -8.43
C PHE A 121 -15.09 8.30 -9.34
N SER A 122 -13.87 8.48 -8.83
CA SER A 122 -12.64 8.30 -9.60
C SER A 122 -12.50 6.85 -10.10
N MET A 123 -12.82 5.86 -9.27
CA MET A 123 -12.83 4.45 -9.68
C MET A 123 -13.80 4.21 -10.86
N TYR A 124 -15.03 4.73 -10.78
CA TYR A 124 -15.99 4.59 -11.89
C TYR A 124 -15.53 5.32 -13.14
N LEU A 125 -15.01 6.54 -13.01
CA LEU A 125 -14.50 7.35 -14.12
C LEU A 125 -13.41 6.61 -14.90
N TYR A 126 -12.38 6.10 -14.19
CA TYR A 126 -11.31 5.35 -14.83
C TYR A 126 -11.78 4.00 -15.39
N GLY A 127 -12.70 3.32 -14.70
CA GLY A 127 -13.29 2.06 -15.19
C GLY A 127 -14.04 2.24 -16.50
N ILE A 128 -14.88 3.28 -16.59
CA ILE A 128 -15.58 3.65 -17.84
C ILE A 128 -14.58 4.05 -18.92
N GLY A 129 -13.52 4.81 -18.56
CA GLY A 129 -12.46 5.19 -19.49
C GLY A 129 -11.75 3.98 -20.11
N VAL A 130 -11.41 2.96 -19.30
CA VAL A 130 -10.80 1.72 -19.79
C VAL A 130 -11.72 1.01 -20.80
N ILE A 131 -13.01 0.89 -20.48
CA ILE A 131 -14.00 0.28 -21.38
C ILE A 131 -14.11 1.07 -22.68
N ALA A 132 -14.17 2.40 -22.61
CA ALA A 132 -14.26 3.27 -23.78
C ALA A 132 -13.03 3.11 -24.70
N VAL A 133 -11.82 3.05 -24.13
CA VAL A 133 -10.61 2.83 -24.92
C VAL A 133 -10.56 1.44 -25.54
N LEU A 134 -11.04 0.41 -24.84
CA LEU A 134 -11.16 -0.94 -25.43
C LEU A 134 -12.10 -0.97 -26.64
N VAL A 135 -13.24 -0.27 -26.56
CA VAL A 135 -14.17 -0.14 -27.70
C VAL A 135 -13.51 0.59 -28.87
N ILE A 136 -12.75 1.66 -28.60
CA ILE A 136 -12.00 2.38 -29.63
C ILE A 136 -10.98 1.46 -30.31
N ILE A 137 -10.23 0.66 -29.54
CA ILE A 137 -9.25 -0.30 -30.09
C ILE A 137 -9.93 -1.32 -31.01
N LEU A 138 -11.12 -1.82 -30.65
CA LEU A 138 -11.86 -2.80 -31.44
C LEU A 138 -12.34 -2.25 -32.80
N ILE A 139 -12.58 -0.93 -32.89
CA ILE A 139 -13.11 -0.27 -34.09
C ILE A 139 -11.98 0.40 -34.91
N SER A 140 -10.79 0.60 -34.33
CA SER A 140 -9.71 1.39 -34.96
C SER A 140 -8.84 0.59 -35.94
N ASP A 141 -8.45 1.24 -37.03
CA ASP A 141 -7.43 0.74 -37.95
C ASP A 141 -6.02 0.72 -37.32
N ILE A 142 -5.17 -0.18 -37.84
CA ILE A 142 -3.81 -0.50 -37.36
C ILE A 142 -2.94 0.75 -37.10
N LYS A 143 -3.14 1.84 -37.85
CA LYS A 143 -2.35 3.07 -37.76
C LYS A 143 -2.55 3.87 -36.46
N ASN A 144 -3.70 3.73 -35.80
CA ASN A 144 -4.04 4.49 -34.57
C ASN A 144 -3.98 3.64 -33.29
N ILE A 145 -3.64 2.35 -33.40
CA ILE A 145 -3.63 1.41 -32.26
C ILE A 145 -2.57 1.80 -31.23
N SER A 146 -1.41 2.30 -31.65
CA SER A 146 -0.30 2.63 -30.74
C SER A 146 -0.68 3.68 -29.69
N GLY A 147 -1.39 4.75 -30.10
CA GLY A 147 -1.88 5.78 -29.19
C GLY A 147 -2.93 5.24 -28.21
N ALA A 148 -3.88 4.45 -28.72
CA ALA A 148 -4.93 3.86 -27.90
C ALA A 148 -4.38 2.87 -26.85
N VAL A 149 -3.34 2.09 -27.20
CA VAL A 149 -2.67 1.17 -26.26
C VAL A 149 -1.95 1.92 -25.15
N ILE A 150 -1.26 3.02 -25.45
CA ILE A 150 -0.60 3.84 -24.42
C ILE A 150 -1.64 4.44 -23.47
N THR A 151 -2.74 4.98 -23.99
CA THR A 151 -3.84 5.52 -23.18
C THR A 151 -4.49 4.43 -22.32
N LEU A 152 -4.65 3.21 -22.85
CA LEU A 152 -5.17 2.06 -22.09
C LEU A 152 -4.27 1.72 -20.91
N ILE A 153 -2.95 1.64 -21.12
CA ILE A 153 -1.99 1.34 -20.05
C ILE A 153 -2.05 2.43 -18.97
N ALA A 154 -2.07 3.70 -19.36
CA ALA A 154 -2.19 4.80 -18.41
C ALA A 154 -3.47 4.71 -17.58
N LEU A 155 -4.63 4.51 -18.23
CA LEU A 155 -5.92 4.37 -17.55
C LEU A 155 -5.98 3.15 -16.64
N LEU A 156 -5.38 2.02 -17.03
CA LEU A 156 -5.28 0.83 -16.18
C LEU A 156 -4.46 1.10 -14.92
N VAL A 157 -3.33 1.81 -15.05
CA VAL A 157 -2.53 2.21 -13.89
C VAL A 157 -3.37 3.07 -12.94
N PHE A 158 -4.03 4.12 -13.44
CA PHE A 158 -4.91 4.96 -12.62
C PHE A 158 -6.06 4.17 -11.99
N PHE A 159 -6.69 3.27 -12.75
CA PHE A 159 -7.76 2.41 -12.24
C PHE A 159 -7.28 1.51 -11.09
N ILE A 160 -6.09 0.90 -11.22
CA ILE A 160 -5.49 0.08 -10.15
C ILE A 160 -5.22 0.92 -8.91
N PHE A 161 -4.71 2.14 -9.07
CA PHE A 161 -4.51 3.06 -7.95
C PHE A 161 -5.83 3.42 -7.26
N SER A 162 -6.85 3.83 -8.01
CA SER A 162 -8.18 4.17 -7.46
C SER A 162 -8.85 2.97 -6.79
N TYR A 163 -8.73 1.76 -7.36
CA TYR A 163 -9.25 0.54 -6.74
C TYR A 163 -8.56 0.24 -5.41
N LYS A 164 -7.23 0.43 -5.34
CA LYS A 164 -6.45 0.26 -4.10
C LYS A 164 -6.84 1.29 -3.04
N GLU A 165 -7.15 2.51 -3.43
CA GLU A 165 -7.65 3.55 -2.52
C GLU A 165 -9.03 3.20 -1.98
N TRP A 166 -9.97 2.84 -2.84
CA TRP A 166 -11.31 2.42 -2.42
C TRP A 166 -11.30 1.21 -1.47
N ARG A 167 -10.46 0.20 -1.75
CA ARG A 167 -10.29 -0.96 -0.84
C ARG A 167 -9.71 -0.54 0.51
N PHE A 168 -8.80 0.42 0.52
CA PHE A 168 -8.25 0.94 1.75
C PHE A 168 -9.29 1.70 2.57
N ASP A 169 -10.11 2.55 1.94
CA ASP A 169 -11.16 3.27 2.65
C ASP A 169 -12.18 2.33 3.28
N LYS A 170 -12.59 1.28 2.55
CA LYS A 170 -13.46 0.23 3.10
C LYS A 170 -12.86 -0.49 4.31
N MET A 171 -11.54 -0.70 4.29
CA MET A 171 -10.83 -1.32 5.40
C MET A 171 -10.79 -0.37 6.61
N VAL A 172 -10.53 0.93 6.39
CA VAL A 172 -10.55 1.95 7.45
C VAL A 172 -11.95 2.03 8.07
N ASP A 173 -12.99 2.12 7.25
CA ASP A 173 -14.37 2.13 7.72
C ASP A 173 -14.70 0.89 8.54
N GLY A 174 -14.34 -0.31 8.04
CA GLY A 174 -14.56 -1.56 8.79
C GLY A 174 -13.85 -1.60 10.14
N LEU A 175 -12.65 -1.01 10.25
CA LEU A 175 -11.90 -0.94 11.51
C LEU A 175 -12.48 0.08 12.50
N ILE A 176 -13.20 1.09 12.03
CA ILE A 176 -13.77 2.16 12.84
C ILE A 176 -15.21 1.83 13.24
N ASP A 177 -16.04 1.31 12.32
CA ASP A 177 -17.46 1.02 12.56
C ASP A 177 -17.70 -0.27 13.39
N GLU A 178 -16.77 -1.22 13.44
CA GLU A 178 -16.95 -2.50 14.19
C GLU A 178 -17.10 -2.34 15.71
N LYS A 179 -16.95 -1.12 16.26
CA LYS A 179 -17.07 -0.84 17.70
C LYS A 179 -18.16 0.19 18.05
N THR A 180 -18.95 0.67 17.08
CA THR A 180 -20.22 1.40 17.32
C THR A 180 -21.40 0.46 17.21
#